data_AF-A0A7V2UJQ9-F1
#
_entry.id   AF-A0A7V2UJQ9-F1
#
_cell.length_a   1.000
_cell.length_b   1.000
_cell.length_c   1.000
_cell.angle_alpha   90.00
_cell.angle_beta   90.00
_cell.angle_gamma   90.00
#
_symmetry.space_group_name_H-M   'P 1'
#
loop_
_entity.id
_entity.type
_entity.pdbx_description
1 polymer ?
#
loop_
_entity_poly.entity_id
_entity_poly.type
_entity_poly.pdbx_seq_one_letter_code
_entity_poly.pdbx_strand_id
1 'polypeptide(L)'
;MDAQSLRSGAREVLAFSLAGRAGVTTSATVDPRDGTELNVARLDQALSPLGVRVGLDEQGQPIFSADEVAWPKIQDGLTVRGEGRRFAAGQHNKVRAEVEAGAVQPHAWKTLARDGAGLRQVLHAVTRALDRVKEAQREVSRALAEATAEMARAEDPAQAVFVDAFEDMAQAPDYSVYEQVAPALNGISRERVVALLSWSAGTAAGL
;
A
#
# COMPACT_ATOMS: atom_id res chain seq x y z
N MET A 1 4.93 16.19 3.95
CA MET A 1 4.94 16.40 2.49
C MET A 1 3.52 16.74 2.11
N ASP A 2 3.28 17.84 1.39
CA ASP A 2 1.92 18.38 1.15
C ASP A 2 1.57 18.35 -0.36
N ALA A 3 0.30 18.57 -0.71
CA ALA A 3 -0.11 18.52 -2.12
C ALA A 3 0.53 19.64 -2.96
N GLN A 4 0.91 20.75 -2.34
CA GLN A 4 1.61 21.85 -3.00
C GLN A 4 3.04 21.46 -3.40
N SER A 5 3.75 20.68 -2.59
CA SER A 5 5.08 20.14 -2.91
C SER A 5 5.03 19.14 -4.08
N LEU A 6 3.93 18.40 -4.24
CA LEU A 6 3.71 17.50 -5.39
C LEU A 6 3.50 18.26 -6.70
N ARG A 7 2.77 19.38 -6.65
CA ARG A 7 2.42 20.21 -7.82
C ARG A 7 3.45 21.28 -8.19
N SER A 8 4.52 21.43 -7.41
CA SER A 8 5.54 22.45 -7.62
C SER A 8 6.91 21.86 -7.96
N GLY A 9 7.75 22.64 -8.62
CA GLY A 9 9.09 22.24 -9.06
C GLY A 9 9.10 21.66 -10.48
N ALA A 10 10.03 20.76 -10.74
CA ALA A 10 10.08 19.99 -11.99
C ALA A 10 10.02 18.48 -11.67
N ARG A 11 10.00 17.64 -12.69
CA ARG A 11 10.06 16.17 -12.56
C ARG A 11 11.27 15.73 -11.74
N GLU A 12 11.09 14.98 -10.67
CA GLU A 12 12.16 14.53 -9.77
C GLU A 12 11.98 13.06 -9.42
N VAL A 13 13.09 12.31 -9.37
CA VAL A 13 13.10 10.94 -8.84
C VAL A 13 13.44 10.97 -7.35
N LEU A 14 12.56 10.40 -6.54
CA LEU A 14 12.74 10.24 -5.10
C LEU A 14 13.10 8.78 -4.83
N ALA A 15 14.23 8.55 -4.16
CA ALA A 15 14.63 7.23 -3.68
C ALA A 15 14.38 7.12 -2.16
N PHE A 16 13.82 6.01 -1.72
CA PHE A 16 13.43 5.75 -0.34
C PHE A 16 14.14 4.52 0.18
N SER A 17 14.57 4.57 1.44
CA SER A 17 15.13 3.40 2.14
C SER A 17 14.77 3.44 3.62
N LEU A 18 14.70 2.25 4.24
CA LEU A 18 14.39 2.07 5.66
C LEU A 18 15.60 1.45 6.38
N ALA A 19 16.13 2.16 7.38
CA ALA A 19 17.24 1.66 8.19
C ALA A 19 16.87 0.32 8.87
N GLY A 20 17.81 -0.64 8.86
CA GLY A 20 17.59 -1.98 9.40
C GLY A 20 16.97 -2.99 8.43
N ARG A 21 16.48 -2.54 7.26
CA ARG A 21 16.07 -3.42 6.15
C ARG A 21 17.12 -3.35 5.03
N ALA A 22 18.28 -3.94 5.27
CA ALA A 22 19.41 -3.90 4.34
C ALA A 22 18.98 -4.37 2.94
N GLY A 23 19.09 -3.48 1.95
CA GLY A 23 18.90 -3.79 0.53
C GLY A 23 17.57 -3.35 -0.10
N VAL A 24 16.55 -2.94 0.68
CA VAL A 24 15.28 -2.46 0.09
C VAL A 24 15.38 -0.95 -0.13
N THR A 25 15.70 -0.56 -1.37
CA THR A 25 15.58 0.82 -1.86
C THR A 25 14.53 0.86 -2.95
N THR A 26 13.57 1.76 -2.81
CA THR A 26 12.50 1.96 -3.80
C THR A 26 12.59 3.37 -4.36
N SER A 27 11.94 3.63 -5.49
CA SER A 27 11.93 4.98 -6.07
C SER A 27 10.60 5.32 -6.71
N ALA A 28 10.19 6.58 -6.57
CA ALA A 28 9.04 7.15 -7.26
C ALA A 28 9.46 8.37 -8.08
N THR A 29 8.90 8.51 -9.28
CA THR A 29 9.02 9.76 -10.05
C THR A 29 7.83 10.65 -9.73
N VAL A 30 8.11 11.86 -9.24
CA VAL A 30 7.12 12.91 -9.01
C VAL A 30 7.24 13.95 -10.11
N ASP A 31 6.22 14.06 -10.95
CA ASP A 31 6.14 15.05 -12.03
C ASP A 31 4.98 16.03 -11.78
N PRO A 32 5.24 17.33 -11.60
CA PRO A 32 4.19 18.36 -11.47
C PRO A 32 3.22 18.43 -12.64
N ARG A 33 3.61 17.93 -13.82
CA ARG A 33 2.74 17.83 -15.00
C ARG A 33 1.73 16.69 -14.88
N ASP A 34 2.03 15.70 -14.04
CA ASP A 34 1.11 14.64 -13.69
C ASP A 34 0.16 15.14 -12.58
N GLY A 35 -1.10 14.68 -12.62
CA GLY A 35 -2.08 14.98 -11.57
C GLY A 35 -1.61 14.54 -10.18
N THR A 36 -2.19 15.14 -9.13
CA THR A 36 -1.84 14.82 -7.73
C THR A 36 -2.08 13.33 -7.45
N GLU A 37 -3.15 12.78 -8.03
CA GLU A 37 -3.60 11.39 -7.93
C GLU A 37 -2.55 10.42 -8.47
N LEU A 38 -1.99 10.72 -9.65
CA LEU A 38 -0.98 9.85 -10.28
C LEU A 38 0.34 9.89 -9.51
N ASN A 39 0.73 11.06 -9.03
CA ASN A 39 1.92 11.18 -8.17
C ASN A 39 1.74 10.44 -6.84
N VAL A 40 0.55 10.49 -6.23
CA VAL A 40 0.23 9.74 -5.01
C VAL A 40 0.24 8.23 -5.27
N ALA A 41 -0.36 7.76 -6.36
CA ALA A 41 -0.34 6.32 -6.70
C ALA A 41 1.08 5.78 -6.87
N ARG A 42 1.98 6.55 -7.52
CA ARG A 42 3.40 6.17 -7.66
C ARG A 42 4.13 6.16 -6.31
N LEU A 43 3.78 7.09 -5.42
CA LEU A 43 4.33 7.11 -4.07
C LEU A 43 3.85 5.93 -3.24
N ASP A 44 2.57 5.56 -3.31
CA ASP A 44 2.03 4.37 -2.65
C ASP A 44 2.76 3.11 -3.12
N GLN A 45 2.94 2.96 -4.44
CA GLN A 45 3.66 1.82 -5.01
C GLN A 45 5.12 1.75 -4.54
N ALA A 46 5.82 2.88 -4.45
CA ALA A 46 7.21 2.92 -4.01
C ALA A 46 7.36 2.71 -2.49
N LEU A 47 6.41 3.20 -1.68
CA LEU A 47 6.51 3.17 -0.22
C LEU A 47 5.89 1.91 0.39
N SER A 48 4.99 1.23 -0.32
CA SER A 48 4.33 -0.01 0.15
C SER A 48 5.30 -1.10 0.61
N PRO A 49 6.42 -1.41 -0.11
CA PRO A 49 7.42 -2.37 0.36
C PRO A 49 8.14 -1.98 1.66
N LEU A 50 8.11 -0.70 2.02
CA LEU A 50 8.68 -0.16 3.25
C LEU A 50 7.65 -0.13 4.40
N GLY A 51 6.41 -0.58 4.16
CA GLY A 51 5.34 -0.59 5.16
C GLY A 51 4.62 0.75 5.31
N VAL A 52 4.77 1.65 4.34
CA VAL A 52 4.10 2.95 4.32
C VAL A 52 3.14 3.00 3.13
N ARG A 53 1.88 3.35 3.40
CA ARG A 53 0.84 3.58 2.39
C ARG A 53 0.65 5.07 2.18
N VAL A 54 0.30 5.45 0.95
CA VAL A 54 -0.01 6.84 0.60
C VAL A 54 -1.38 6.90 -0.05
N GLY A 55 -2.22 7.79 0.43
CA GLY A 55 -3.55 8.04 -0.11
C GLY A 55 -3.81 9.54 -0.27
N LEU A 56 -5.02 9.87 -0.68
CA LEU A 56 -5.56 11.22 -0.63
C LEU A 56 -6.63 11.28 0.45
N ASP A 57 -6.66 12.37 1.22
CA ASP A 57 -7.78 12.68 2.10
C ASP A 57 -8.97 13.28 1.31
N GLU A 58 -10.08 13.58 2.00
CA GLU A 58 -11.28 14.20 1.40
C GLU A 58 -11.01 15.56 0.74
N GLN A 59 -9.88 16.19 1.05
CA GLN A 59 -9.46 17.51 0.56
C GLN A 59 -8.42 17.38 -0.58
N GLY A 60 -8.11 16.16 -1.02
CA GLY A 60 -7.11 15.89 -2.04
C GLY A 60 -5.68 16.15 -1.57
N GLN A 61 -5.42 16.08 -0.26
CA GLN A 61 -4.08 16.15 0.31
C GLN A 61 -3.48 14.75 0.48
N PRO A 62 -2.17 14.58 0.21
CA PRO A 62 -1.49 13.31 0.43
C PRO A 62 -1.43 12.97 1.92
N ILE A 63 -2.01 11.84 2.30
CA ILE A 63 -1.94 11.25 3.64
C ILE A 63 -1.03 10.02 3.61
N PHE A 64 -0.21 9.88 4.65
CA PHE A 64 0.71 8.75 4.82
C PHE A 64 0.27 7.93 6.03
N SER A 65 0.17 6.62 5.87
CA SER A 65 -0.19 5.69 6.95
C SER A 65 0.78 4.52 7.01
N ALA A 66 0.93 3.95 8.20
CA ALA A 66 1.78 2.80 8.45
C ALA A 66 1.16 1.93 9.54
N ASP A 67 1.55 0.65 9.58
CA ASP A 67 1.20 -0.21 10.70
C ASP A 67 1.83 0.33 12.00
N GLU A 68 1.05 0.42 13.07
CA GLU A 68 1.48 0.88 14.40
C GLU A 68 2.71 0.09 14.90
N VAL A 69 2.79 -1.21 14.60
CA VAL A 69 3.91 -2.09 14.98
C VAL A 69 5.18 -1.74 14.19
N ALA A 70 5.03 -1.27 12.95
CA ALA A 70 6.14 -0.84 12.10
C ALA A 70 6.56 0.61 12.36
N TRP A 71 5.71 1.41 13.00
CA TRP A 71 5.90 2.84 13.18
C TRP A 71 7.24 3.24 13.80
N PRO A 72 7.74 2.65 14.90
CA PRO A 72 9.03 3.04 15.47
C PRO A 72 10.19 2.90 14.49
N LYS A 73 10.16 1.84 13.65
CA LYS A 73 11.19 1.61 12.63
C LYS A 73 11.10 2.64 11.50
N ILE A 74 9.89 2.98 11.08
CA ILE A 74 9.64 3.97 10.03
C ILE A 74 10.04 5.37 10.49
N GLN A 75 9.63 5.75 11.69
CA GLN A 75 9.97 7.04 12.30
C GLN A 75 11.49 7.24 12.42
N ASP A 76 12.21 6.19 12.82
CA ASP A 76 13.66 6.29 13.04
C ASP A 76 14.51 6.03 11.80
N GLY A 77 14.02 5.23 10.87
CA GLY A 77 14.80 4.67 9.78
C GLY A 77 14.42 5.14 8.38
N LEU A 78 13.29 5.81 8.18
CA LEU A 78 12.88 6.23 6.84
C LEU A 78 13.74 7.39 6.36
N THR A 79 14.41 7.18 5.23
CA THR A 79 15.18 8.23 4.57
C THR A 79 14.75 8.41 3.12
N VAL A 80 14.84 9.64 2.65
CA VAL A 80 14.54 10.03 1.28
C VAL A 80 15.73 10.74 0.66
N ARG A 81 16.05 10.38 -0.58
CA ARG A 81 17.06 11.03 -1.39
C ARG A 81 16.37 11.57 -2.64
N GLY A 82 16.49 12.88 -2.87
CA GLY A 82 16.02 13.54 -4.09
C GLY A 82 17.17 13.91 -5.02
N GLU A 83 16.83 14.65 -6.07
CA GLU A 83 17.79 15.19 -7.05
C GLU A 83 18.18 16.64 -6.74
N GLY A 84 17.90 17.12 -5.53
CA GLY A 84 18.22 18.47 -5.10
C GLY A 84 17.10 19.49 -5.33
N ARG A 85 15.88 19.06 -5.67
CA ARG A 85 14.75 19.98 -5.87
C ARG A 85 13.82 20.01 -4.68
N ARG A 86 13.22 18.87 -4.32
CA ARG A 86 12.39 18.74 -3.10
C ARG A 86 13.20 18.22 -1.92
N PHE A 87 14.19 17.38 -2.20
CA PHE A 87 15.13 16.86 -1.20
C PHE A 87 16.56 17.02 -1.71
N ALA A 88 17.50 17.32 -0.82
CA ALA A 88 18.90 17.57 -1.18
C ALA A 88 19.49 16.41 -2.01
N ALA A 89 20.26 16.76 -3.03
CA ALA A 89 20.96 15.79 -3.86
C ALA A 89 22.11 15.14 -3.07
N GLY A 90 22.26 13.82 -3.21
CA GLY A 90 23.46 13.09 -2.78
C GLY A 90 23.39 12.41 -1.42
N GLN A 91 22.71 12.99 -0.41
CA GLN A 91 22.57 12.37 0.92
C GLN A 91 21.11 11.99 1.23
N HIS A 92 20.95 10.88 1.96
CA HIS A 92 19.67 10.43 2.47
C HIS A 92 19.22 11.36 3.61
N ASN A 93 18.09 12.05 3.44
CA ASN A 93 17.51 12.92 4.47
C ASN A 93 16.54 12.10 5.33
N LYS A 94 16.70 12.17 6.66
CA LYS A 94 15.74 11.53 7.59
C LYS A 94 14.40 12.26 7.51
N VAL A 95 13.32 11.51 7.29
CA VAL A 95 11.96 12.08 7.30
C VAL A 95 11.53 12.21 8.75
N ARG A 96 11.24 13.44 9.21
CA ARG A 96 10.59 13.63 10.51
C ARG A 96 9.12 13.28 10.36
N ALA A 97 8.77 12.05 10.71
CA ALA A 97 7.39 11.59 10.74
C ALA A 97 6.80 11.91 12.12
N GLU A 98 5.74 12.73 12.14
CA GLU A 98 5.00 13.06 13.36
C GLU A 98 3.75 12.18 13.42
N VAL A 99 3.52 11.57 14.59
CA VAL A 99 2.31 10.77 14.84
C VAL A 99 1.15 11.72 15.04
N GLU A 100 0.10 11.57 14.23
CA GLU A 100 -1.17 12.19 14.54
C GLU A 100 -1.79 11.50 15.77
N ALA A 101 -2.31 12.29 16.72
CA ALA A 101 -2.85 11.75 17.95
C ALA A 101 -3.99 10.75 17.66
N GLY A 102 -3.80 9.49 18.08
CA GLY A 102 -4.75 8.43 17.80
C GLY A 102 -6.18 8.77 18.23
N ALA A 103 -7.16 8.31 17.44
CA ALA A 103 -8.59 8.57 17.65
C ALA A 103 -9.11 8.11 19.02
N VAL A 104 -8.39 7.21 19.69
CA VAL A 104 -8.66 6.75 21.05
C VAL A 104 -7.35 6.77 21.84
N GLN A 105 -7.36 7.32 23.05
CA GLN A 105 -6.18 7.40 23.92
C GLN A 105 -6.41 6.71 25.27
N PRO A 106 -6.31 5.36 25.34
CA PRO A 106 -6.62 4.60 26.56
C PRO A 106 -5.71 4.94 27.75
N HIS A 107 -4.46 5.35 27.49
CA HIS A 107 -3.49 5.71 28.52
C HIS A 107 -3.94 6.93 29.34
N ALA A 108 -4.64 7.88 28.71
CA ALA A 108 -5.20 9.06 29.39
C ALA A 108 -6.41 8.71 30.28
N TRP A 109 -7.04 7.54 30.10
CA TRP A 109 -8.19 7.15 30.92
C TRP A 109 -7.75 6.70 32.32
N LYS A 110 -6.60 6.03 32.42
CA LYS A 110 -6.03 5.59 33.70
C LYS A 110 -5.67 6.76 34.62
N THR A 111 -5.25 7.89 34.04
CA THR A 111 -4.91 9.09 34.81
C THR A 111 -6.16 9.84 35.28
N LEU A 112 -7.23 9.85 34.48
CA LEU A 112 -8.51 10.49 34.78
C LEU A 112 -9.36 9.72 35.79
N ALA A 113 -9.30 8.39 35.84
CA ALA A 113 -10.14 7.56 36.71
C ALA A 113 -9.81 7.60 38.22
N ARG A 114 -9.14 8.66 38.71
CA ARG A 114 -8.71 8.79 40.11
C ARG A 114 -9.79 9.26 41.07
N ASP A 115 -10.85 9.89 40.57
CA ASP A 115 -12.00 10.34 41.35
C ASP A 115 -13.34 10.00 40.67
N GLY A 116 -14.45 10.21 41.39
CA GLY A 116 -15.78 9.89 40.88
C GLY A 116 -16.24 10.73 39.68
N ALA A 117 -15.69 11.93 39.47
CA ALA A 117 -15.99 12.77 38.31
C ALA A 117 -15.21 12.30 37.08
N GLY A 118 -13.94 11.98 37.25
CA GLY A 118 -13.07 11.39 36.25
C GLY A 118 -13.53 10.01 35.79
N LEU A 119 -14.11 9.19 36.68
CA LEU A 119 -14.72 7.92 36.28
C LEU A 119 -15.88 8.10 35.29
N ARG A 120 -16.77 9.08 35.52
CA ARG A 120 -17.85 9.40 34.57
C ARG A 120 -17.30 9.89 33.23
N GLN A 121 -16.25 10.71 33.27
CA GLN A 121 -15.58 11.20 32.06
C GLN A 121 -14.95 10.06 31.26
N VAL A 122 -14.34 9.08 31.94
CA VAL A 122 -13.79 7.88 31.31
C VAL A 122 -14.90 7.02 30.71
N LEU A 123 -16.02 6.80 31.41
CA LEU A 123 -17.15 6.06 30.85
C LEU A 123 -17.67 6.71 29.57
N HIS A 124 -17.86 8.03 29.57
CA HIS A 124 -18.23 8.75 28.35
C HIS A 124 -17.18 8.64 27.24
N ALA A 125 -15.89 8.65 27.59
CA ALA A 125 -14.81 8.47 26.61
C ALA A 125 -14.80 7.05 26.02
N VAL A 126 -15.07 6.03 26.84
CA VAL A 126 -15.19 4.63 26.41
C VAL A 126 -16.39 4.43 25.50
N THR A 127 -17.56 4.98 25.84
CA THR A 127 -18.75 4.89 24.98
C THR A 127 -18.48 5.51 23.61
N ARG A 128 -17.89 6.73 23.57
CA ARG A 128 -17.51 7.37 22.30
C ARG A 128 -16.46 6.56 21.53
N ALA A 129 -15.51 5.95 22.21
CA ALA A 129 -14.52 5.08 21.57
C ALA A 129 -15.17 3.83 20.96
N LEU A 130 -16.13 3.21 21.65
CA LEU A 130 -16.89 2.07 21.12
C LEU A 130 -17.70 2.46 19.88
N ASP A 131 -18.35 3.62 19.89
CA ASP A 131 -19.10 4.10 18.72
C ASP A 131 -18.17 4.35 17.52
N ARG A 132 -16.99 4.93 17.76
CA ARG A 132 -15.96 5.09 16.72
C ARG A 132 -15.47 3.76 16.14
N VAL A 133 -15.21 2.76 16.99
CA VAL A 133 -14.80 1.42 16.55
C VAL A 133 -15.89 0.77 15.69
N LYS A 134 -17.16 0.90 16.08
CA LYS A 134 -18.29 0.37 15.30
C LYS A 134 -18.45 1.06 13.94
N GLU A 135 -18.18 2.36 13.85
CA GLU A 135 -18.18 3.08 12.57
C GLU A 135 -17.04 2.58 11.68
N ALA A 136 -15.81 2.54 12.21
CA ALA A 136 -14.66 2.04 11.48
C ALA A 136 -14.86 0.60 10.98
N GLN A 137 -15.46 -0.27 11.80
CA GLN A 137 -15.78 -1.64 11.39
C GLN A 137 -16.79 -1.68 10.23
N ARG A 138 -17.82 -0.81 10.25
CA ARG A 138 -18.80 -0.69 9.16
C ARG A 138 -18.15 -0.20 7.88
N GLU A 139 -17.27 0.79 7.97
CA GLU A 139 -16.53 1.33 6.84
C GLU A 139 -15.63 0.27 6.20
N VAL A 140 -14.84 -0.46 6.99
CA VAL A 140 -14.00 -1.56 6.51
C VAL A 140 -14.84 -2.65 5.85
N SER A 141 -15.98 -3.00 6.44
CA SER A 141 -16.89 -4.01 5.88
C SER A 141 -17.47 -3.55 4.54
N ARG A 142 -17.79 -2.26 4.39
CA ARG A 142 -18.26 -1.68 3.13
C ARG A 142 -17.15 -1.69 2.07
N ALA A 143 -15.96 -1.23 2.42
CA ALA A 143 -14.81 -1.21 1.52
C ALA A 143 -14.43 -2.64 1.05
N LEU A 144 -14.50 -3.64 1.94
CA LEU A 144 -14.26 -5.03 1.57
C LEU A 144 -15.33 -5.56 0.61
N ALA A 145 -16.61 -5.23 0.84
CA ALA A 145 -17.69 -5.62 -0.05
C ALA A 145 -17.58 -4.97 -1.44
N GLU A 146 -17.20 -3.69 -1.49
CA GLU A 146 -16.92 -2.95 -2.73
C GLU A 146 -15.75 -3.59 -3.49
N ALA A 147 -14.62 -3.83 -2.83
CA ALA A 147 -13.45 -4.48 -3.44
C ALA A 147 -13.77 -5.88 -3.98
N THR A 148 -14.55 -6.68 -3.22
CA THR A 148 -14.99 -8.01 -3.66
C THR A 148 -15.89 -7.91 -4.90
N ALA A 149 -16.79 -6.92 -4.95
CA ALA A 149 -17.66 -6.70 -6.10
C ALA A 149 -16.88 -6.22 -7.33
N GLU A 150 -15.84 -5.40 -7.15
CA GLU A 150 -14.95 -4.99 -8.24
C GLU A 150 -14.14 -6.16 -8.78
N MET A 151 -13.59 -7.02 -7.91
CA MET A 151 -12.91 -8.24 -8.34
C MET A 151 -13.84 -9.16 -9.14
N ALA A 152 -15.06 -9.38 -8.69
CA ALA A 152 -16.06 -10.18 -9.41
C ALA A 152 -16.48 -9.57 -10.77
N ARG A 153 -16.34 -8.25 -10.95
CA ARG A 153 -16.59 -7.57 -12.23
C ARG A 153 -15.37 -7.54 -13.14
N ALA A 154 -14.17 -7.57 -12.56
CA ALA A 154 -12.89 -7.59 -13.26
C ALA A 154 -12.51 -8.99 -13.76
N GLU A 155 -13.14 -10.04 -13.24
CA GLU A 155 -13.19 -11.36 -13.89
C GLU A 155 -13.93 -11.23 -15.22
N ASP A 156 -13.17 -10.97 -16.29
CA ASP A 156 -13.67 -10.97 -17.66
C ASP A 156 -14.17 -12.39 -17.99
N PRO A 157 -15.42 -12.58 -18.45
CA PRO A 157 -15.91 -13.89 -18.87
C PRO A 157 -15.01 -14.52 -19.95
N ALA A 158 -14.29 -13.73 -20.75
CA ALA A 158 -13.29 -14.25 -21.69
C ALA A 158 -12.06 -14.85 -20.99
N GLN A 159 -11.71 -14.37 -19.79
CA GLN A 159 -10.61 -14.86 -18.98
C GLN A 159 -10.99 -16.14 -18.25
N ALA A 160 -12.23 -16.27 -17.78
CA ALA A 160 -12.77 -17.53 -17.26
C ALA A 160 -12.80 -18.62 -18.35
N VAL A 161 -13.29 -18.29 -19.55
CA VAL A 161 -13.27 -19.21 -20.71
C VAL A 161 -11.84 -19.59 -21.13
N PHE A 162 -10.88 -18.67 -21.02
CA PHE A 162 -9.47 -18.97 -21.30
C PHE A 162 -8.85 -19.90 -20.24
N VAL A 163 -9.17 -19.74 -18.96
CA VAL A 163 -8.70 -20.63 -17.88
C VAL A 163 -9.26 -22.03 -18.08
N ASP A 164 -10.56 -22.17 -18.35
CA ASP A 164 -11.19 -23.46 -18.64
C ASP A 164 -10.58 -24.12 -19.88
N ALA A 165 -10.42 -23.37 -20.98
CA ALA A 165 -9.81 -23.87 -22.21
C ALA A 165 -8.32 -24.25 -22.03
N PHE A 166 -7.60 -23.55 -21.15
CA PHE A 166 -6.21 -23.87 -20.84
C PHE A 166 -6.09 -25.11 -19.95
N GLU A 167 -6.99 -25.29 -18.97
CA GLU A 167 -7.05 -26.51 -18.16
C GLU A 167 -7.39 -27.74 -19.01
N ASP A 168 -8.37 -27.62 -19.92
CA ASP A 168 -8.71 -28.68 -20.88
C ASP A 168 -7.52 -29.02 -21.81
N MET A 169 -6.80 -27.99 -22.27
CA MET A 169 -5.64 -28.17 -23.15
C MET A 169 -4.42 -28.73 -22.41
N ALA A 170 -4.26 -28.44 -21.12
CA ALA A 170 -3.19 -28.97 -20.27
C ALA A 170 -3.43 -30.43 -19.82
N GLN A 171 -4.70 -30.86 -19.78
CA GLN A 171 -5.07 -32.25 -19.50
C GLN A 171 -5.02 -33.16 -20.74
N ALA A 172 -4.93 -32.59 -21.95
CA ALA A 172 -4.75 -33.34 -23.18
C ALA A 172 -3.30 -33.91 -23.27
N PRO A 173 -3.12 -35.22 -23.51
CA PRO A 173 -1.82 -35.89 -23.41
C PRO A 173 -0.92 -35.70 -24.66
N ASP A 174 -0.98 -34.55 -25.32
CA ASP A 174 -0.28 -34.33 -26.60
C ASP A 174 0.68 -33.13 -26.56
N TYR A 175 1.94 -33.38 -26.92
CA TYR A 175 3.05 -32.41 -26.92
C TYR A 175 2.94 -31.36 -28.05
N SER A 176 1.94 -31.49 -28.92
CA SER A 176 1.66 -30.59 -30.05
C SER A 176 1.18 -29.19 -29.61
N VAL A 177 0.80 -29.02 -28.34
CA VAL A 177 0.43 -27.72 -27.73
C VAL A 177 1.63 -26.76 -27.62
N TYR A 178 2.87 -27.28 -27.55
CA TYR A 178 4.07 -26.43 -27.45
C TYR A 178 4.36 -25.62 -28.73
N GLU A 179 3.92 -26.06 -29.91
CA GLU A 179 4.20 -25.36 -31.17
C GLU A 179 3.26 -24.18 -31.42
N GLN A 180 2.08 -24.15 -30.79
CA GLN A 180 1.08 -23.10 -30.97
C GLN A 180 1.21 -21.94 -29.95
N VAL A 181 2.00 -22.14 -28.89
CA VAL A 181 2.24 -21.12 -27.85
C VAL A 181 3.36 -20.13 -28.24
N ALA A 182 4.18 -20.45 -29.25
CA ALA A 182 5.31 -19.60 -29.68
C ALA A 182 4.91 -18.18 -30.16
N PRO A 183 3.81 -17.95 -30.90
CA PRO A 183 3.40 -16.60 -31.29
C PRO A 183 2.77 -15.81 -30.14
N ALA A 184 2.14 -16.49 -29.17
CA ALA A 184 1.52 -15.87 -27.99
C ALA A 184 2.57 -15.38 -26.97
N LEU A 185 3.77 -15.94 -26.99
CA LEU A 185 4.89 -15.55 -26.11
C LEU A 185 5.61 -14.25 -26.53
N ASN A 186 5.41 -13.75 -27.75
CA ASN A 186 6.07 -12.50 -28.17
C ASN A 186 5.47 -11.24 -27.50
N GLY A 187 4.29 -11.38 -26.85
CA GLY A 187 3.62 -10.32 -26.09
C GLY A 187 3.68 -10.45 -24.56
N ILE A 188 4.24 -11.55 -24.03
CA ILE A 188 4.29 -11.82 -22.58
C ILE A 188 5.70 -11.50 -22.10
N SER A 189 5.88 -10.30 -21.55
CA SER A 189 7.17 -9.85 -21.02
C SER A 189 7.66 -10.76 -19.88
N ARG A 190 8.99 -10.81 -19.74
CA ARG A 190 9.74 -11.53 -18.71
C ARG A 190 9.14 -11.41 -17.30
N GLU A 191 8.47 -10.30 -16.98
CA GLU A 191 7.81 -10.11 -15.69
C GLU A 191 6.68 -11.13 -15.43
N ARG A 192 5.86 -11.48 -16.44
CA ARG A 192 4.75 -12.43 -16.28
C ARG A 192 5.23 -13.86 -16.13
N VAL A 193 6.31 -14.24 -16.82
CA VAL A 193 6.94 -15.56 -16.68
C VAL A 193 7.56 -15.71 -15.29
N VAL A 194 8.20 -14.67 -14.75
CA VAL A 194 8.73 -14.68 -13.39
C VAL A 194 7.61 -14.75 -12.36
N ALA A 195 6.50 -14.03 -12.56
CA ALA A 195 5.33 -14.10 -11.69
C ALA A 195 4.74 -15.52 -11.65
N LEU A 196 4.59 -16.18 -12.80
CA LEU A 196 4.05 -17.54 -12.90
C LEU A 196 4.98 -18.59 -12.30
N LEU A 197 6.30 -18.47 -12.49
CA LEU A 197 7.27 -19.39 -11.89
C LEU A 197 7.43 -19.18 -10.37
N SER A 198 7.26 -17.95 -9.88
CA SER A 198 7.24 -17.69 -8.44
C SER A 198 5.98 -18.22 -7.77
N TRP A 199 4.87 -18.29 -8.52
CA TRP A 199 3.60 -18.82 -8.03
C TRP A 199 3.59 -20.36 -8.00
N SER A 200 4.14 -21.04 -9.02
CA SER A 200 4.23 -22.51 -9.03
C SER A 200 5.31 -23.08 -8.09
N ALA A 201 6.34 -22.30 -7.76
CA ALA A 201 7.30 -22.67 -6.71
C ALA A 201 6.70 -22.57 -5.30
N GLY A 202 5.62 -21.81 -5.11
CA GLY A 202 4.89 -21.70 -3.85
C GLY A 202 3.92 -22.85 -3.57
N THR A 203 3.41 -23.53 -4.60
CA THR A 203 2.46 -24.64 -4.45
C THR A 203 3.11 -26.02 -4.29
N ALA A 204 4.43 -26.13 -4.45
CA ALA A 204 5.17 -27.38 -4.22
C ALA A 204 5.70 -27.56 -2.78
N ALA A 205 5.46 -26.62 -1.85
CA ALA A 205 5.97 -26.65 -0.47
C ALA A 205 4.87 -26.84 0.60
N GLY A 206 3.69 -27.31 0.21
CA GLY A 206 2.55 -27.50 1.12
C GLY A 206 1.78 -28.80 0.87
N LEU A 207 2.46 -29.94 0.96
CA LEU A 207 1.89 -31.23 1.34
C LEU A 207 2.74 -31.82 2.48
#